data_AF-F6M0A2-F1
#
_entry.id   AF-F6M0A2-F1
#
_cell.length_a   1.000
_cell.length_b   1.000
_cell.length_c   1.000
_cell.angle_alpha   90.00
_cell.angle_beta   90.00
_cell.angle_gamma   90.00
#
_symmetry.space_group_name_H-M   'P 1'
#
loop_
_entity.id
_entity.type
_entity.pdbx_description
1 polymer ?
#
loop_
_entity_poly.entity_id
_entity_poly.type
_entity_poly.pdbx_seq_one_letter_code
_entity_poly.pdbx_strand_id
1 'polypeptide(L)'
;AQYIYIPPANLKLPKSVDWRKKKAVSGIRYTGQCASCYAFAAVAAIESHQFLKTGKMIELSEQNLVDCSSNPPYTNKGCSSGRADESLRYVKENGINTRSSYGYEGKRGKCRFRKDHNGANVAASVMVKRNDEYALQAAVATIGPVIVTITAQHMQGYISGIAQKPCTNNNT
;
A
#
# COMPACT_ATOMS: atom_id res chain seq x y z
N ALA A 1 -5.61 19.01 4.53
CA ALA A 1 -5.67 19.03 3.06
C ALA A 1 -4.88 17.84 2.52
N GLN A 2 -5.43 17.11 1.55
CA GLN A 2 -4.75 15.99 0.89
C GLN A 2 -4.07 16.54 -0.38
N TYR A 3 -2.76 16.35 -0.50
CA TYR A 3 -1.98 16.89 -1.61
C TYR A 3 -2.09 15.99 -2.84
N ILE A 4 -2.16 16.59 -4.03
CA ILE A 4 -2.19 15.88 -5.31
C ILE A 4 -0.79 15.91 -5.94
N TYR A 5 -0.32 14.75 -6.42
CA TYR A 5 0.90 14.65 -7.20
C TYR A 5 0.69 15.20 -8.61
N ILE A 6 1.57 16.11 -9.03
CA ILE A 6 1.57 16.71 -10.37
C ILE A 6 2.91 16.36 -11.04
N PRO A 7 2.90 15.65 -12.18
CA PRO A 7 4.11 15.37 -12.93
C PRO A 7 4.81 16.67 -13.39
N PRO A 8 6.16 16.74 -13.36
CA PRO A 8 6.90 17.85 -13.96
C PRO A 8 6.59 17.97 -15.47
N ALA A 9 6.44 19.21 -15.97
CA ALA A 9 5.99 19.47 -17.34
C ALA A 9 6.86 18.86 -18.46
N ASN A 10 8.17 18.69 -18.20
CA ASN A 10 9.14 18.15 -19.17
C ASN A 10 9.69 16.77 -18.75
N LEU A 11 8.90 15.99 -18.01
CA LEU A 11 9.33 14.70 -17.50
C LEU A 11 9.54 13.69 -18.64
N LYS A 12 10.78 13.23 -18.80
CA LYS A 12 11.12 12.11 -19.67
C LYS A 12 11.06 10.80 -18.89
N LEU A 13 10.10 9.95 -19.24
CA LEU A 13 9.91 8.67 -18.56
C LEU A 13 10.76 7.56 -19.18
N PRO A 14 11.30 6.63 -18.37
CA PRO A 14 11.92 5.41 -18.89
C PRO A 14 10.87 4.53 -19.58
N LYS A 15 11.32 3.71 -20.55
CA LYS A 15 10.43 2.78 -21.26
C LYS A 15 9.78 1.74 -20.32
N SER A 16 10.47 1.35 -19.26
CA SER A 16 9.96 0.41 -18.25
C SER A 16 10.60 0.62 -16.89
N VAL A 17 9.87 0.29 -15.83
CA VAL A 17 10.32 0.34 -14.44
C VAL A 17 9.89 -0.93 -13.73
N ASP A 18 10.83 -1.55 -13.01
CA ASP A 18 10.55 -2.68 -12.13
C ASP A 18 11.29 -2.49 -10.81
N TRP A 19 10.55 -2.08 -9.77
CA TRP A 19 11.12 -1.83 -8.44
C TRP A 19 11.61 -3.11 -7.74
N ARG A 20 11.18 -4.30 -8.18
CA ARG A 20 11.68 -5.58 -7.66
C ARG A 20 13.14 -5.78 -8.04
N LYS A 21 13.54 -5.39 -9.26
CA LYS A 21 14.95 -5.42 -9.70
C LYS A 21 15.84 -4.49 -8.90
N LYS A 22 15.25 -3.44 -8.30
CA LYS A 22 15.93 -2.51 -7.39
C LYS A 22 15.86 -2.94 -5.92
N LYS A 23 15.34 -4.13 -5.61
CA LYS A 23 15.14 -4.66 -4.25
C LYS A 23 14.25 -3.78 -3.36
N ALA A 24 13.46 -2.90 -3.97
CA ALA A 24 12.60 -1.95 -3.27
C ALA A 24 11.19 -2.49 -3.03
N VAL A 25 10.99 -3.81 -3.10
CA VAL A 25 9.71 -4.48 -2.86
C VAL A 25 10.00 -5.65 -1.93
N SER A 26 9.31 -5.70 -0.79
CA SER A 26 9.39 -6.80 0.17
C SER A 26 8.78 -8.10 -0.39
N GLY A 27 8.96 -9.21 0.32
CA GLY A 27 8.41 -10.51 -0.08
C GLY A 27 6.89 -10.48 -0.18
N ILE A 28 6.32 -11.30 -1.07
CA ILE A 28 4.86 -11.45 -1.20
C ILE A 28 4.29 -12.00 0.11
N ARG A 29 3.15 -11.46 0.53
CA ARG A 29 2.47 -11.83 1.79
C ARG A 29 1.04 -12.30 1.53
N TYR A 30 0.49 -13.06 2.47
CA TYR A 30 -0.83 -13.66 2.37
C TYR A 30 -1.79 -13.05 3.40
N THR A 31 -2.92 -12.53 2.92
CA THR A 31 -3.95 -11.87 3.76
C THR A 31 -4.88 -12.87 4.44
N GLY A 32 -5.00 -14.10 3.94
CA GLY A 32 -6.00 -15.04 4.41
C GLY A 32 -7.43 -14.60 4.05
N GLN A 33 -8.38 -15.00 4.90
CA GLN A 33 -9.80 -14.65 4.78
C GLN A 33 -10.15 -13.25 5.35
N CYS A 34 -9.15 -12.52 5.85
CA CYS A 34 -9.32 -11.18 6.37
C CYS A 34 -9.30 -10.15 5.23
N ALA A 35 -10.27 -9.24 5.18
CA ALA A 35 -10.32 -8.14 4.20
C ALA A 35 -9.35 -7.00 4.55
N SER A 36 -8.08 -7.34 4.74
CA SER A 36 -6.98 -6.45 5.18
C SER A 36 -6.10 -5.97 4.04
N CYS A 37 -6.49 -6.13 2.77
CA CYS A 37 -5.67 -5.72 1.61
C CYS A 37 -5.20 -4.26 1.67
N TYR A 38 -6.01 -3.37 2.28
CA TYR A 38 -5.65 -1.97 2.53
C TYR A 38 -4.41 -1.81 3.43
N ALA A 39 -4.27 -2.65 4.46
CA ALA A 39 -3.15 -2.63 5.39
C ALA A 39 -1.88 -3.16 4.72
N PHE A 40 -2.01 -4.24 3.95
CA PHE A 40 -0.89 -4.82 3.19
C PHE A 40 -0.38 -3.85 2.12
N ALA A 41 -1.28 -3.19 1.39
CA ALA A 41 -0.90 -2.19 0.41
C ALA A 41 -0.17 -0.99 1.05
N ALA A 42 -0.68 -0.50 2.19
CA ALA A 42 -0.03 0.58 2.94
C ALA A 42 1.36 0.17 3.44
N VAL A 43 1.48 -1.02 4.06
CA VAL A 43 2.77 -1.56 4.55
C VAL A 43 3.76 -1.71 3.40
N ALA A 44 3.40 -2.38 2.31
CA ALA A 44 4.30 -2.59 1.19
C ALA A 44 4.82 -1.27 0.61
N ALA A 45 3.98 -0.23 0.51
CA ALA A 45 4.40 1.09 0.08
C ALA A 45 5.37 1.74 1.07
N ILE A 46 5.07 1.71 2.38
CA ILE A 46 5.96 2.28 3.40
C ILE A 46 7.32 1.58 3.39
N GLU A 47 7.35 0.25 3.33
CA GLU A 47 8.58 -0.55 3.24
C GLU A 47 9.41 -0.20 2.01
N SER A 48 8.74 -0.08 0.86
CA SER A 48 9.38 0.31 -0.40
C SER A 48 10.03 1.69 -0.30
N HIS A 49 9.29 2.68 0.20
CA HIS A 49 9.77 4.06 0.34
C HIS A 49 10.86 4.19 1.41
N GLN A 50 10.75 3.43 2.51
CA GLN A 50 11.78 3.34 3.53
C GLN A 50 13.08 2.75 2.95
N PHE A 51 12.97 1.68 2.15
CA PHE A 51 14.12 1.09 1.46
C PHE A 51 14.75 2.07 0.47
N LEU A 52 13.95 2.75 -0.35
CA LEU A 52 14.45 3.75 -1.30
C LEU A 52 15.18 4.90 -0.62
N LYS A 53 14.76 5.29 0.58
CA LYS A 53 15.39 6.35 1.36
C LYS A 53 16.65 5.89 2.11
N THR A 54 16.65 4.67 2.64
CA THR A 54 17.67 4.24 3.63
C THR A 54 18.58 3.11 3.15
N GLY A 55 18.23 2.45 2.06
CA GLY A 55 18.87 1.22 1.57
C GLY A 55 18.60 -0.02 2.43
N LYS A 56 17.75 0.08 3.46
CA LYS A 56 17.47 -1.02 4.40
C LYS A 56 16.00 -1.44 4.32
N MET A 57 15.79 -2.75 4.13
CA MET A 57 14.45 -3.34 4.13
C MET A 57 14.07 -3.64 5.57
N ILE A 58 13.02 -3.00 6.07
CA ILE A 58 12.46 -3.25 7.40
C ILE A 58 11.06 -3.79 7.18
N GLU A 59 10.80 -5.02 7.61
CA GLU A 59 9.45 -5.58 7.53
C GLU A 59 8.55 -4.98 8.60
N LEU A 60 7.42 -4.40 8.19
CA LEU A 60 6.45 -3.71 9.02
C LEU A 60 5.19 -4.55 9.21
N SER A 61 4.46 -4.27 10.30
CA SER A 61 3.31 -5.05 10.73
C SER A 61 2.00 -4.59 10.10
N GLU A 62 1.38 -5.46 9.29
CA GLU A 62 0.00 -5.25 8.85
C GLU A 62 -0.99 -5.36 10.00
N GLN A 63 -0.71 -6.24 10.97
CA GLN A 63 -1.58 -6.45 12.12
C GLN A 63 -1.72 -5.18 12.96
N ASN A 64 -0.64 -4.40 13.08
CA ASN A 64 -0.68 -3.10 13.71
C ASN A 64 -1.74 -2.21 13.04
N LEU A 65 -1.84 -2.19 11.72
CA LEU A 65 -2.86 -1.41 11.02
C LEU A 65 -4.25 -2.03 11.17
N VAL A 66 -4.37 -3.35 11.05
CA VAL A 66 -5.65 -4.07 11.25
C VAL A 66 -6.24 -3.76 12.62
N ASP A 67 -5.42 -3.74 13.67
CA ASP A 67 -5.88 -3.52 15.05
C ASP A 67 -6.04 -2.02 15.38
N CYS A 68 -5.07 -1.19 15.01
CA CYS A 68 -4.96 0.17 15.52
C CYS A 68 -5.59 1.23 14.62
N SER A 69 -5.55 1.06 13.29
CA SER A 69 -6.25 1.98 12.37
C SER A 69 -7.76 1.75 12.34
N SER A 70 -8.24 0.77 13.11
CA SER A 70 -9.67 0.46 13.29
C SER A 70 -10.30 1.14 14.51
N ASN A 71 -9.51 1.92 15.25
CA ASN A 71 -9.96 2.66 16.42
C ASN A 71 -10.10 4.15 16.07
N PRO A 72 -11.05 4.88 16.69
CA PRO A 72 -11.14 6.33 16.53
C PRO A 72 -9.78 7.01 16.83
N PRO A 73 -9.40 8.06 16.08
CA PRO A 73 -10.18 8.76 15.04
C PRO A 73 -10.09 8.15 13.63
N TYR A 74 -9.52 6.94 13.47
CA TYR A 74 -9.40 6.26 12.19
C TYR A 74 -10.65 5.46 11.84
N THR A 75 -10.86 5.22 10.56
CA THR A 75 -12.13 4.68 10.05
C THR A 75 -12.03 3.27 9.43
N ASN A 76 -10.86 2.61 9.53
CA ASN A 76 -10.75 1.23 9.08
C ASN A 76 -11.58 0.29 9.95
N LYS A 77 -11.87 -0.90 9.43
CA LYS A 77 -12.78 -1.87 10.07
C LYS A 77 -12.12 -3.23 10.22
N GLY A 78 -10.83 -3.26 10.52
CA GLY A 78 -10.06 -4.48 10.77
C GLY A 78 -10.11 -5.42 9.57
N CYS A 79 -10.72 -6.60 9.76
CA CYS A 79 -10.89 -7.60 8.71
C CYS A 79 -12.16 -7.48 7.88
N SER A 80 -13.00 -6.46 8.11
CA SER A 80 -14.22 -6.26 7.33
C SER A 80 -13.99 -5.39 6.10
N SER A 81 -13.22 -4.31 6.25
CA SER A 81 -12.83 -3.40 5.17
C SER A 81 -11.87 -2.32 5.69
N GLY A 82 -11.29 -1.54 4.78
CA GLY A 82 -10.49 -0.38 5.12
C GLY A 82 -9.97 0.35 3.90
N ARG A 83 -9.25 1.45 4.16
CA ARG A 83 -8.60 2.28 3.15
C ARG A 83 -7.13 2.49 3.51
N ALA A 84 -6.30 2.48 2.47
CA ALA A 84 -4.87 2.62 2.66
C ALA A 84 -4.47 4.05 3.08
N ASP A 85 -5.20 5.08 2.62
CA ASP A 85 -4.96 6.47 3.04
C ASP A 85 -5.21 6.69 4.54
N GLU A 86 -6.25 6.07 5.10
CA GLU A 86 -6.48 6.05 6.56
C GLU A 86 -5.36 5.32 7.31
N SER A 87 -4.80 4.27 6.72
CA SER A 87 -3.63 3.59 7.29
C SER A 87 -2.40 4.49 7.26
N LEU A 88 -2.13 5.19 6.16
CA LEU A 88 -1.03 6.15 6.07
C LEU A 88 -1.21 7.31 7.05
N ARG A 89 -2.45 7.76 7.29
CA ARG A 89 -2.77 8.75 8.33
C ARG A 89 -2.42 8.25 9.72
N TYR A 90 -2.79 7.01 10.05
CA TYR A 90 -2.39 6.38 11.32
C TYR A 90 -0.86 6.36 11.49
N VAL A 91 -0.12 5.90 10.47
CA VAL A 91 1.35 5.80 10.55
C VAL A 91 2.02 7.17 10.63
N LYS A 92 1.43 8.20 10.00
CA LYS A 92 1.91 9.58 10.13
C LYS A 92 1.81 10.10 11.56
N GLU A 93 0.73 9.76 12.25
CA GLU A 93 0.44 10.29 13.60
C GLU A 93 1.09 9.46 14.72
N ASN A 94 1.32 8.16 14.51
CA ASN A 94 1.78 7.24 15.56
C ASN A 94 3.09 6.50 15.23
N GLY A 95 3.35 6.24 13.95
CA GLY A 95 4.32 5.25 13.50
C GLY A 95 3.69 3.87 13.26
N ILE A 96 4.55 2.88 12.97
CA ILE A 96 4.14 1.49 12.72
C ILE A 96 5.20 0.52 13.22
N ASN A 97 4.79 -0.52 13.93
CA ASN A 97 5.71 -1.53 14.46
C ASN A 97 6.28 -2.44 13.38
N THR A 98 7.43 -3.06 13.69
CA THR A 98 7.98 -4.11 12.83
C THR A 98 7.09 -5.35 12.86
N ARG A 99 7.13 -6.12 11.77
CA ARG A 99 6.42 -7.39 11.67
C ARG A 99 6.87 -8.39 12.73
N SER A 100 8.16 -8.39 13.06
CA SER A 100 8.75 -9.29 14.08
C SER A 100 8.19 -9.04 15.49
N SER A 101 7.92 -7.78 15.84
CA SER A 101 7.34 -7.39 17.12
C SER A 101 5.82 -7.52 17.19
N TYR A 102 5.15 -7.56 16.03
CA TYR A 102 3.69 -7.54 15.94
C TYR A 102 3.24 -8.36 14.72
N GLY A 103 3.22 -9.69 14.88
CA GLY A 103 2.94 -10.65 13.80
C GLY A 103 1.51 -10.57 13.26
N TYR A 104 1.31 -11.04 12.02
CA TYR A 104 0.00 -11.08 11.37
C TYR A 104 -0.87 -12.23 11.89
N GLU A 105 -2.09 -11.92 12.29
CA GLU A 105 -3.04 -12.85 12.93
C GLU A 105 -4.31 -13.07 12.10
N GLY A 106 -4.55 -12.26 11.05
CA GLY A 106 -5.69 -12.43 10.16
C GLY A 106 -7.06 -12.22 10.82
N LYS A 107 -7.10 -11.50 11.93
CA LYS A 107 -8.33 -11.11 12.64
C LYS A 107 -8.11 -9.77 13.36
N ARG A 108 -9.18 -9.01 13.60
CA ARG A 108 -9.09 -7.79 14.41
C ARG A 108 -8.89 -8.17 15.88
N GLY A 109 -7.84 -7.67 16.50
CA GLY A 109 -7.56 -7.73 17.92
C GLY A 109 -7.58 -6.34 18.58
N LYS A 110 -7.15 -6.29 19.84
CA LYS A 110 -6.88 -5.01 20.53
C LYS A 110 -5.63 -4.38 19.92
N CYS A 111 -5.60 -3.06 19.81
CA CYS A 111 -4.37 -2.36 19.40
C CYS A 111 -3.26 -2.58 20.44
N ARG A 112 -2.11 -3.08 19.98
CA ARG A 112 -0.92 -3.36 20.81
C ARG A 112 0.31 -2.58 20.33
N PHE A 113 0.11 -1.44 19.67
CA PHE A 113 1.21 -0.61 19.20
C PHE A 113 2.11 -0.20 20.35
N ARG A 114 3.41 -0.29 20.11
CA ARG A 114 4.45 -0.01 21.10
C ARG A 114 5.51 0.91 20.50
N LYS A 115 5.70 2.09 21.09
CA LYS A 115 6.63 3.10 20.55
C LYS A 115 8.08 2.60 20.47
N ASP A 116 8.48 1.72 21.38
CA ASP A 116 9.80 1.08 21.41
C ASP A 116 10.04 0.10 20.26
N HIS A 117 8.98 -0.40 19.62
CA HIS A 117 9.05 -1.30 18.45
C HIS A 117 8.79 -0.59 17.13
N ASN A 118 8.83 0.75 17.11
CA ASN A 118 8.54 1.53 15.90
C ASN A 118 9.55 1.26 14.79
N GLY A 119 9.07 0.79 13.63
CA GLY A 119 9.87 0.44 12.47
C GLY A 119 9.92 1.52 11.40
N ALA A 120 8.88 2.36 11.29
CA ALA A 120 8.83 3.44 10.31
C ALA A 120 7.83 4.55 10.71
N ASN A 121 8.01 5.74 10.11
CA ASN A 121 7.05 6.84 10.18
C ASN A 121 6.79 7.38 8.77
N VAL A 122 5.58 7.89 8.54
CA VAL A 122 5.21 8.55 7.28
C VAL A 122 5.20 10.05 7.51
N ALA A 123 6.02 10.81 6.79
CA ALA A 123 6.00 12.28 6.90
C ALA A 123 4.78 12.86 6.18
N ALA A 124 4.51 12.37 4.97
CA ALA A 124 3.41 12.81 4.13
C ALA A 124 3.02 11.70 3.15
N SER A 125 1.77 11.78 2.68
CA SER A 125 1.24 11.00 1.57
C SER A 125 0.60 11.94 0.56
N VAL A 126 0.81 11.66 -0.72
CA VAL A 126 0.21 12.40 -1.84
C VAL A 126 -0.67 11.47 -2.64
N MET A 127 -1.73 12.00 -3.24
CA MET A 127 -2.64 11.26 -4.09
C MET A 127 -2.30 11.50 -5.56
N VAL A 128 -2.29 10.43 -6.35
CA VAL A 128 -2.35 10.57 -7.81
C VAL A 128 -3.80 10.91 -8.19
N LYS A 129 -3.98 11.82 -9.15
CA LYS A 129 -5.32 12.18 -9.65
C LYS A 129 -6.03 10.93 -10.17
N ARG A 130 -7.31 10.77 -9.81
CA ARG A 130 -8.13 9.63 -10.23
C ARG A 130 -8.16 9.54 -11.76
N ASN A 131 -7.99 8.33 -12.28
CA ASN A 131 -8.02 8.00 -13.71
C ASN A 131 -6.94 8.71 -14.56
N ASP A 132 -5.86 9.20 -13.94
CA ASP A 132 -4.73 9.80 -14.64
C ASP A 132 -3.57 8.80 -14.71
N GLU A 133 -3.61 7.92 -15.72
CA GLU A 133 -2.58 6.88 -15.89
C GLU A 133 -1.20 7.46 -16.21
N TYR A 134 -1.13 8.63 -16.86
CA TYR A 134 0.14 9.31 -17.08
C TYR A 134 0.75 9.79 -15.77
N ALA A 135 -0.05 10.41 -14.89
CA ALA A 135 0.41 10.81 -13.57
C ALA A 135 0.78 9.61 -12.70
N LEU A 136 0.06 8.50 -12.81
CA LEU A 136 0.40 7.24 -12.13
C LEU A 136 1.73 6.68 -12.64
N GLN A 137 1.91 6.59 -13.97
CA GLN A 137 3.15 6.15 -14.59
C GLN A 137 4.33 7.02 -14.15
N ALA A 138 4.14 8.35 -14.12
CA ALA A 138 5.13 9.30 -13.67
C ALA A 138 5.50 9.11 -12.20
N ALA A 139 4.51 8.95 -11.32
CA ALA A 139 4.73 8.69 -9.90
C ALA A 139 5.49 7.37 -9.69
N VAL A 140 5.08 6.31 -10.37
CA VAL A 140 5.77 5.01 -10.31
C VAL A 140 7.22 5.12 -10.78
N ALA A 141 7.47 5.87 -11.85
CA ALA A 141 8.81 5.96 -12.42
C ALA A 141 9.78 6.83 -11.61
N THR A 142 9.29 7.89 -10.99
CA THR A 142 10.12 8.91 -10.37
C THR A 142 10.15 8.86 -8.85
N ILE A 143 9.08 8.36 -8.22
CA ILE A 143 8.91 8.38 -6.76
C ILE A 143 9.10 6.99 -6.17
N GLY A 144 8.43 5.96 -6.69
CA GLY A 144 8.51 4.60 -6.15
C GLY A 144 7.21 3.82 -6.33
N PRO A 145 7.09 2.63 -5.69
CA PRO A 145 5.83 1.90 -5.64
C PRO A 145 4.66 2.76 -5.12
N VAL A 146 3.50 2.61 -5.76
CA VAL A 146 2.28 3.40 -5.50
C VAL A 146 1.15 2.45 -5.09
N ILE A 147 0.36 2.85 -4.10
CA ILE A 147 -0.84 2.11 -3.69
C ILE A 147 -1.95 2.35 -4.70
N VAL A 148 -2.55 1.27 -5.20
CA VAL A 148 -3.67 1.32 -6.14
C VAL A 148 -4.83 0.45 -5.64
N THR A 149 -6.04 0.79 -6.08
CA THR A 149 -7.25 -0.01 -5.86
C THR A 149 -7.77 -0.50 -7.20
N ILE A 150 -8.06 -1.79 -7.30
CA ILE A 150 -8.56 -2.43 -8.52
C ILE A 150 -9.77 -3.31 -8.21
N THR A 151 -10.61 -3.56 -9.22
CA THR A 151 -11.66 -4.58 -9.15
C THR A 151 -11.07 -5.94 -9.50
N ALA A 152 -10.82 -6.78 -8.49
CA ALA A 152 -10.06 -8.02 -8.66
C ALA A 152 -10.89 -9.25 -9.09
N GLN A 153 -12.22 -9.14 -9.21
CA GLN A 153 -13.10 -10.29 -9.52
C GLN A 153 -12.68 -11.09 -10.76
N HIS A 154 -12.18 -10.40 -11.80
CA HIS A 154 -11.80 -11.01 -13.07
C HIS A 154 -10.37 -11.58 -13.05
N MET A 155 -9.66 -11.44 -11.93
CA MET A 155 -8.29 -11.93 -11.76
C MET A 155 -8.23 -13.28 -11.03
N GLN A 156 -9.36 -13.83 -10.59
CA GLN A 156 -9.40 -15.16 -9.99
C GLN A 156 -8.98 -16.20 -11.04
N GLY A 157 -7.95 -16.98 -10.72
CA GLY A 157 -7.38 -17.97 -11.66
C GLY A 157 -6.39 -17.39 -12.68
N TYR A 158 -6.00 -16.11 -12.58
CA TYR A 158 -4.89 -15.57 -13.37
C TYR A 158 -3.59 -16.32 -13.04
N ILE A 159 -2.86 -16.75 -14.07
CA ILE A 159 -1.58 -17.48 -13.96
C ILE A 159 -0.43 -16.67 -14.55
N SER A 160 -0.58 -16.18 -15.79
CA SER A 160 0.47 -15.45 -16.51
C SER A 160 -0.09 -14.59 -17.64
N GLY A 161 0.72 -13.66 -18.17
CA GLY A 161 0.34 -12.77 -19.28
C GLY A 161 -0.13 -11.39 -18.83
N ILE A 162 -0.85 -10.67 -19.68
CA ILE A 162 -1.42 -9.35 -19.33
C ILE A 162 -2.87 -9.57 -18.89
N ALA A 163 -3.16 -9.29 -17.61
CA ALA A 163 -4.53 -9.37 -17.11
C ALA A 163 -5.37 -8.24 -17.73
N GLN A 164 -6.48 -8.60 -18.37
CA GLN A 164 -7.43 -7.66 -18.96
C GLN A 164 -8.84 -8.05 -18.54
N LYS A 165 -9.67 -7.06 -18.22
CA LYS A 165 -11.10 -7.32 -17.98
C LYS A 165 -11.70 -7.86 -19.28
N PRO A 166 -12.42 -9.00 -19.27
CA PRO A 166 -13.16 -9.46 -20.44
C PRO A 166 -14.07 -8.36 -20.98
N CYS A 167 -14.03 -8.12 -22.29
CA CYS A 167 -14.97 -7.22 -22.94
C CYS A 167 -16.39 -7.77 -22.74
N THR A 168 -17.25 -7.02 -22.06
CA THR A 168 -18.69 -7.31 -22.05
C THR A 168 -19.27 -6.80 -23.36
N ASN A 169 -19.52 -7.71 -24.30
CA ASN A 169 -20.29 -7.39 -25.51
C ASN A 169 -21.75 -7.16 -25.10
N ASN A 170 -22.11 -5.94 -24.70
CA ASN A 170 -23.52 -5.60 -24.51
C ASN A 170 -24.14 -5.30 -25.89
N ASN A 171 -24.52 -6.36 -26.59
CA ASN A 171 -25.53 -6.34 -27.66
C ASN A 171 -26.86 -6.88 -27.10
N THR A 172 -27.36 -6.25 -26.02
CA THR A 172 -28.74 -6.41 -25.53
C THR A 172 -29.18 -5.11 -24.89
#